data_AF-A0A0S7ZCE6-F1
#
_entry.id   AF-A0A0S7ZCE6-F1
#
_cell.length_a   1.000
_cell.length_b   1.000
_cell.length_c   1.000
_cell.angle_alpha   90.00
_cell.angle_beta   90.00
_cell.angle_gamma   90.00
#
_symmetry.space_group_name_H-M   'P 1'
#
loop_
_entity.id
_entity.type
_entity.pdbx_description
1 polymer ?
#
loop_
_entity_poly.entity_id
_entity_poly.type
_entity_poly.pdbx_seq_one_letter_code
_entity_poly.pdbx_strand_id
1 'polypeptide(L)'
;RRVEYSDLSIEYAAVREGARPKHLVQEGRDAIVYIDGVKVQRENNQIDDAVRGVGLELKKASPETIQLTIDRDYEKITSEIVGMIGKYNELLKYINDQTRVTASGELDEENEVGVLSGDITVMGLKSKLQTIMMNPYPTVRGKELNLLAQIGISMGAANSNWNDIRGGYLQIDEDTFVEAFRRYPQEIKQLFGSDSNNDVVIDNGVAYVLDTTLKGYSDPRSGIIAYHIKSTDTKIKDQEKDIEDWNEHIEDYRKKLERDFTIMQQSLNELEQNQKRLDNFSNQFKKE
;
A
#
# COMPACT_ATOMS: atom_id res chain seq x y z
N ARG A 1 -25.64 60.15 13.77
CA ARG A 1 -24.48 61.02 13.49
C ARG A 1 -23.33 60.10 13.08
N ARG A 2 -22.94 60.09 11.81
CA ARG A 2 -21.78 59.31 11.33
C ARG A 2 -20.54 60.16 11.65
N VAL A 3 -19.61 59.64 12.42
CA VAL A 3 -18.32 60.29 12.70
C VAL A 3 -17.30 59.59 11.83
N GLU A 4 -16.72 60.31 10.87
CA GLU A 4 -15.63 59.81 10.01
C GLU A 4 -14.32 60.31 10.61
N TYR A 5 -13.43 59.37 10.98
CA TYR A 5 -12.09 59.68 11.48
C TYR A 5 -11.12 59.67 10.29
N SER A 6 -10.50 60.81 9.98
CA SER A 6 -9.58 60.95 8.84
C SER A 6 -8.14 60.53 9.14
N ASP A 7 -7.72 60.53 10.41
CA ASP A 7 -6.35 60.25 10.84
C ASP A 7 -6.34 59.31 12.06
N LEU A 8 -6.31 58.00 11.82
CA LEU A 8 -6.09 56.98 12.85
C LEU A 8 -4.68 56.41 12.70
N SER A 9 -3.78 56.69 13.65
CA SER A 9 -2.46 56.07 13.74
C SER A 9 -2.42 55.04 14.86
N ILE A 10 -1.81 53.88 14.60
CA ILE A 10 -1.49 52.88 15.64
C ILE A 10 -0.07 53.17 16.10
N GLU A 11 0.09 53.66 17.32
CA GLU A 11 1.39 53.95 17.91
C GLU A 11 1.69 52.98 19.05
N TYR A 12 2.86 52.35 19.01
CA TYR A 12 3.37 51.56 20.13
C TYR A 12 3.86 52.51 21.23
N ALA A 13 3.19 52.49 22.39
CA ALA A 13 3.52 53.34 23.54
C ALA A 13 4.96 53.17 24.07
N ALA A 14 5.63 52.07 23.71
CA ALA A 14 7.02 51.78 24.10
C ALA A 14 8.07 52.71 23.44
N VAL A 15 7.70 53.47 22.40
CA VAL A 15 8.69 54.26 21.63
C VAL A 15 9.12 55.54 22.34
N ARG A 16 8.35 56.06 23.31
CA ARG A 16 8.74 57.22 24.15
C ARG A 16 8.10 57.18 25.54
N GLU A 17 8.92 56.99 26.58
CA GLU A 17 8.49 57.12 27.97
C GLU A 17 7.81 58.48 28.21
N GLY A 18 6.55 58.48 28.63
CA GLY A 18 5.80 59.69 29.00
C GLY A 18 5.01 60.38 27.89
N ALA A 19 5.10 59.95 26.62
CA ALA A 19 4.24 60.48 25.56
C ALA A 19 2.90 59.74 25.52
N ARG A 20 1.77 60.46 25.64
CA ARG A 20 0.42 59.90 25.48
C ARG A 20 -0.28 60.56 24.30
N PRO A 21 -1.05 59.82 23.49
CA PRO A 21 -1.83 60.39 22.40
C PRO A 21 -2.79 61.47 22.92
N LYS A 22 -2.86 62.61 22.22
CA LYS A 22 -3.73 63.75 22.59
C LYS A 22 -5.22 63.35 22.65
N HIS A 23 -5.64 62.39 21.81
CA HIS A 23 -6.99 61.81 21.80
C HIS A 23 -6.90 60.28 21.77
N LEU A 24 -6.65 59.69 22.93
CA LEU A 24 -6.57 58.24 23.08
C LEU A 24 -7.95 57.59 22.93
N VAL A 25 -8.12 56.76 21.90
CA VAL A 25 -9.38 56.01 21.66
C VAL A 25 -9.40 54.72 22.49
N GLN A 26 -8.27 54.01 22.58
CA GLN A 26 -8.13 52.76 23.33
C GLN A 26 -6.67 52.50 23.68
N GLU A 27 -6.42 52.06 24.92
CA GLU A 27 -5.09 51.57 25.34
C GLU A 27 -4.91 50.10 24.94
N GLY A 28 -3.69 49.74 24.53
CA GLY A 28 -3.28 48.35 24.45
C GLY A 28 -3.34 47.72 25.83
N ARG A 29 -3.91 46.52 25.93
CA ARG A 29 -4.03 45.77 27.18
C ARG A 29 -3.65 44.33 26.92
N ASP A 30 -2.94 43.76 27.88
CA ASP A 30 -2.64 42.34 27.89
C ASP A 30 -3.92 41.53 28.02
N ALA A 31 -3.94 40.36 27.37
CA ALA A 31 -4.96 39.37 27.58
C ALA A 31 -4.79 38.73 28.96
N ILE A 32 -5.87 38.66 29.73
CA ILE A 32 -5.89 38.06 31.06
C ILE A 32 -6.96 36.98 31.06
N VAL A 33 -6.57 35.74 31.40
CA VAL A 33 -7.47 34.60 31.54
C VAL A 33 -7.17 33.86 32.85
N TYR A 34 -8.18 33.20 33.41
CA TYR A 34 -8.04 32.32 34.57
C TYR A 34 -8.28 30.89 34.11
N ILE A 35 -7.25 30.04 34.22
CA ILE A 35 -7.31 28.61 33.87
C ILE A 35 -7.21 27.85 35.19
N ASP A 36 -8.28 27.14 35.58
CA ASP A 36 -8.38 26.43 36.86
C ASP A 36 -7.98 27.28 38.08
N GLY A 37 -8.33 28.57 38.05
CA GLY A 37 -8.02 29.54 39.10
C GLY A 37 -6.62 30.19 39.00
N VAL A 38 -5.77 29.74 38.08
CA VAL A 38 -4.45 30.34 37.82
C VAL A 38 -4.58 31.48 36.82
N LYS A 39 -4.10 32.67 37.21
CA LYS A 39 -4.08 33.85 36.32
C LYS A 39 -2.95 33.70 35.29
N VAL A 40 -3.32 33.73 34.01
CA VAL A 40 -2.40 33.77 32.87
C VAL A 40 -2.54 35.13 32.17
N GLN A 41 -1.41 35.79 31.91
CA GLN A 41 -1.35 37.09 31.25
C GLN A 41 -0.43 37.02 30.04
N ARG A 42 -0.89 37.47 28.87
CA ARG A 42 -0.14 37.46 27.61
C ARG A 42 -0.34 38.76 26.85
N GLU A 43 0.65 39.15 26.06
CA GLU A 43 0.62 40.39 25.27
C GLU A 43 -0.42 40.34 24.13
N ASN A 44 -0.82 39.14 23.70
CA ASN A 44 -1.77 38.92 22.63
C ASN A 44 -2.86 37.90 23.02
N ASN A 45 -3.86 37.73 22.14
CA ASN A 45 -4.98 36.83 22.35
C ASN A 45 -4.70 35.36 21.97
N GLN A 46 -3.46 34.99 21.68
CA GLN A 46 -3.05 33.63 21.38
C GLN A 46 -2.20 33.09 22.54
N ILE A 47 -2.68 32.04 23.18
CA ILE A 47 -2.02 31.44 24.34
C ILE A 47 -1.76 29.97 24.02
N ASP A 48 -0.51 29.61 23.76
CA ASP A 48 -0.08 28.25 23.39
C ASP A 48 0.80 27.57 24.45
N ASP A 49 1.17 28.31 25.49
CA ASP A 49 2.13 27.88 26.51
C ASP A 49 1.51 27.65 27.89
N ALA A 50 0.22 27.98 28.07
CA ALA A 50 -0.46 27.86 29.36
C ALA A 50 -0.89 26.42 29.67
N VAL A 51 -1.31 25.65 28.66
CA VAL A 51 -1.68 24.24 28.80
C VAL A 51 -0.95 23.46 27.72
N ARG A 52 -0.14 22.47 28.11
CA ARG A 52 0.67 21.68 27.18
C ARG A 52 -0.22 21.03 26.12
N GLY A 53 0.06 21.33 24.84
CA GLY A 53 -0.65 20.76 23.70
C GLY A 53 -1.97 21.45 23.35
N VAL A 54 -2.27 22.61 23.97
CA VAL A 54 -3.50 23.37 23.72
C VAL A 54 -3.15 24.79 23.32
N GLY A 55 -3.59 25.20 22.13
CA GLY A 55 -3.60 26.59 21.70
C GLY A 55 -4.95 27.22 21.97
N LEU A 56 -4.99 28.27 22.78
CA LEU A 56 -6.20 29.04 23.09
C LEU A 56 -6.19 30.34 22.29
N GLU A 57 -7.25 30.58 21.53
CA GLU A 57 -7.48 31.86 20.87
C GLU A 57 -8.62 32.62 21.57
N LEU A 58 -8.27 33.69 22.27
CA LEU A 58 -9.20 34.50 23.05
C LEU A 58 -9.99 35.44 22.12
N LYS A 59 -11.29 35.21 22.00
CA LYS A 59 -12.18 36.03 21.14
C LYS A 59 -12.83 37.17 21.90
N LYS A 60 -13.38 36.89 23.08
CA LYS A 60 -14.14 37.86 23.89
C LYS A 60 -14.09 37.48 25.37
N ALA A 61 -14.14 38.48 26.24
CA ALA A 61 -14.32 38.26 27.67
C ALA A 61 -15.70 37.65 27.96
N SER A 62 -15.71 36.59 28.77
CA SER A 62 -16.91 35.96 29.31
C SER A 62 -17.02 36.26 30.80
N PRO A 63 -18.20 36.70 31.30
CA PRO A 63 -18.44 36.81 32.74
C PRO A 63 -18.67 35.44 33.41
N GLU A 64 -18.94 34.41 32.62
CA GLU A 64 -19.18 33.04 33.08
C GLU A 64 -17.94 32.16 32.85
N THR A 65 -17.76 31.16 33.71
CA THR A 65 -16.74 30.13 33.56
C THR A 65 -17.04 29.27 32.33
N ILE A 66 -16.10 29.21 31.39
CA ILE A 66 -16.19 28.34 30.21
C ILE A 66 -15.57 26.99 30.58
N GLN A 67 -16.36 25.92 30.46
CA GLN A 67 -15.86 24.56 30.63
C GLN A 67 -15.25 24.09 29.29
N LEU A 68 -13.94 23.83 29.30
CA LEU A 68 -13.24 23.22 28.18
C LEU A 68 -12.97 21.75 28.53
N THR A 69 -13.49 20.83 27.72
CA THR A 69 -13.19 19.40 27.84
C THR A 69 -12.26 19.00 26.70
N ILE A 70 -11.10 18.46 27.06
CA ILE A 70 -10.13 17.91 26.12
C ILE A 70 -10.29 16.41 26.15
N ASP A 71 -10.65 15.83 25.00
CA ASP A 71 -10.76 14.40 24.83
C ASP A 71 -10.15 13.99 23.48
N ARG A 72 -10.01 12.69 23.27
CA ARG A 72 -9.51 12.12 22.01
C ARG A 72 -10.53 12.34 20.91
N ASP A 73 -10.03 12.60 19.71
CA ASP A 73 -10.85 12.63 18.50
C ASP A 73 -11.15 11.20 18.05
N TYR A 74 -12.14 10.58 18.70
CA TYR A 74 -12.55 9.21 18.45
C TYR A 74 -13.01 9.01 17.00
N GLU A 75 -13.73 9.98 16.43
CA GLU A 75 -14.24 9.92 15.06
C GLU A 75 -13.10 9.89 14.05
N LYS A 76 -12.13 10.80 14.19
CA LYS A 76 -10.98 10.84 13.30
C LYS A 76 -10.17 9.55 13.35
N ILE A 77 -9.89 9.03 14.54
CA ILE A 77 -9.11 7.79 14.70
C ILE A 77 -9.86 6.60 14.12
N THR A 78 -11.17 6.47 14.36
CA THR A 78 -12.00 5.43 13.76
C THR A 78 -11.97 5.53 12.23
N SER A 79 -12.12 6.73 11.67
CA SER A 79 -12.08 6.95 10.21
C SER A 79 -10.75 6.51 9.59
N GLU A 80 -9.61 6.78 10.24
CA GLU A 80 -8.29 6.35 9.76
C GLU A 80 -8.17 4.82 9.75
N ILE A 81 -8.69 4.14 10.79
CA ILE A 81 -8.67 2.67 10.90
C ILE A 81 -9.59 2.04 9.84
N VAL A 82 -10.79 2.58 9.65
CA VAL A 82 -11.71 2.16 8.57
C VAL A 82 -11.04 2.34 7.21
N GLY A 83 -10.37 3.48 6.98
CA GLY A 83 -9.61 3.73 5.75
C GLY A 83 -8.50 2.71 5.52
N MET A 84 -7.73 2.38 6.55
CA MET A 84 -6.69 1.35 6.50
C MET A 84 -7.26 -0.02 6.13
N ILE A 85 -8.38 -0.42 6.74
CA ILE A 85 -9.07 -1.69 6.43
C ILE A 85 -9.58 -1.69 4.98
N GLY A 86 -10.10 -0.56 4.50
CA GLY A 86 -10.48 -0.37 3.11
C GLY A 86 -9.31 -0.62 2.16
N LYS A 87 -8.13 -0.05 2.44
CA LYS A 87 -6.92 -0.27 1.63
C LYS A 87 -6.39 -1.69 1.68
N TYR A 88 -6.47 -2.35 2.83
CA TYR A 88 -6.18 -3.77 2.95
C TYR A 88 -7.09 -4.62 2.05
N ASN A 89 -8.40 -4.34 2.06
CA ASN A 89 -9.38 -5.06 1.25
C ASN A 89 -9.19 -4.81 -0.26
N GLU A 90 -8.90 -3.57 -0.66
CA GLU A 90 -8.55 -3.23 -2.05
C GLU A 90 -7.32 -4.04 -2.52
N LEU A 91 -6.27 -4.11 -1.71
CA LEU A 91 -5.06 -4.88 -2.02
C LEU A 91 -5.35 -6.38 -2.16
N LEU A 92 -6.10 -6.96 -1.22
CA LEU A 92 -6.47 -8.37 -1.31
C LEU A 92 -7.36 -8.67 -2.51
N LYS A 93 -8.25 -7.75 -2.88
CA LYS A 93 -9.07 -7.89 -4.08
C LYS A 93 -8.19 -7.93 -5.32
N TYR A 94 -7.25 -6.99 -5.42
CA TYR A 94 -6.29 -6.98 -6.51
C TYR A 94 -5.48 -8.27 -6.59
N ILE A 95 -4.94 -8.74 -5.46
CA ILE A 95 -4.19 -10.01 -5.42
C ILE A 95 -5.08 -11.18 -5.84
N ASN A 96 -6.30 -11.29 -5.30
CA ASN A 96 -7.23 -12.36 -5.62
C ASN A 96 -7.57 -12.37 -7.12
N ASP A 97 -7.84 -11.20 -7.71
CA ASP A 97 -8.15 -11.09 -9.13
C ASP A 97 -6.95 -11.48 -10.00
N GLN A 98 -5.72 -11.10 -9.63
CA GLN A 98 -4.51 -11.44 -10.38
C GLN A 98 -4.04 -12.89 -10.21
N THR A 99 -4.49 -13.58 -9.16
CA THR A 99 -4.08 -14.96 -8.83
C THR A 99 -5.18 -16.00 -9.06
N ARG A 100 -6.39 -15.57 -9.45
CA ARG A 100 -7.53 -16.46 -9.67
C ARG A 100 -7.33 -17.29 -10.93
N VAL A 101 -7.75 -18.55 -10.84
CA VAL A 101 -8.03 -19.41 -11.99
C VAL A 101 -9.53 -19.63 -11.99
N THR A 102 -10.22 -19.10 -12.98
CA THR A 102 -11.64 -19.31 -13.18
C THR A 102 -11.80 -20.39 -14.24
N ALA A 103 -12.21 -21.59 -13.81
CA ALA A 103 -12.52 -22.65 -14.75
C ALA A 103 -13.79 -22.27 -15.53
N SER A 104 -13.73 -22.24 -16.86
CA SER A 104 -14.89 -21.96 -17.73
C SER A 104 -15.99 -23.02 -17.54
N GLY A 105 -15.61 -24.23 -17.12
CA GLY A 105 -16.53 -25.34 -16.89
C GLY A 105 -16.87 -26.13 -18.16
N GLU A 106 -16.40 -25.65 -19.32
CA GLU A 106 -16.50 -26.32 -20.62
C GLU A 106 -15.10 -26.74 -21.10
N LEU A 107 -15.01 -27.90 -21.76
CA LEU A 107 -13.73 -28.45 -22.22
C LEU A 107 -13.06 -27.62 -23.34
N ASP A 108 -13.84 -26.76 -24.02
CA ASP A 108 -13.42 -26.02 -25.21
C ASP A 108 -13.32 -24.49 -24.98
N GLU A 109 -13.60 -23.99 -23.77
CA GLU A 109 -13.46 -22.56 -23.44
C GLU A 109 -12.20 -22.28 -22.63
N GLU A 110 -11.44 -21.26 -23.02
CA GLU A 110 -10.25 -20.80 -22.29
C GLU A 110 -10.61 -20.36 -20.88
N ASN A 111 -9.92 -20.92 -19.89
CA ASN A 111 -10.07 -20.50 -18.50
C ASN A 111 -9.57 -19.06 -18.34
N GLU A 112 -10.29 -18.22 -17.59
CA GLU A 112 -9.76 -16.93 -17.18
C GLU A 112 -8.68 -17.15 -16.12
N VAL A 113 -7.42 -17.02 -16.52
CA VAL A 113 -6.25 -17.17 -15.65
C VAL A 113 -5.64 -15.79 -15.39
N GLY A 114 -5.62 -15.38 -14.11
CA GLY A 114 -4.92 -14.18 -13.70
C GLY A 114 -3.43 -14.28 -14.00
N VAL A 115 -2.80 -13.15 -14.37
CA VAL A 115 -1.41 -13.08 -14.82
C VAL A 115 -0.41 -13.61 -13.78
N LEU A 116 -0.78 -13.54 -12.49
CA LEU A 116 0.03 -13.97 -11.36
C LEU A 116 -0.45 -15.31 -10.78
N SER A 117 -1.25 -16.07 -11.54
CA SER A 117 -1.66 -17.41 -11.13
C SER A 117 -0.44 -18.30 -10.86
N GLY A 118 -0.42 -18.91 -9.68
CA GLY A 118 0.71 -19.73 -9.22
C GLY A 118 1.93 -18.94 -8.72
N ASP A 119 1.90 -17.61 -8.71
CA ASP A 119 2.99 -16.80 -8.14
C ASP A 119 3.02 -16.95 -6.60
N ILE A 120 4.01 -17.70 -6.13
CA ILE A 120 4.20 -18.01 -4.71
C ILE A 120 4.50 -16.78 -3.86
N THR A 121 5.06 -15.72 -4.45
CA THR A 121 5.47 -14.51 -3.74
C THR A 121 4.26 -13.66 -3.40
N VAL A 122 3.36 -13.49 -4.36
CA VAL A 122 2.11 -12.75 -4.16
C VAL A 122 1.12 -13.54 -3.30
N MET A 123 1.03 -14.86 -3.50
CA MET A 123 0.23 -15.73 -2.62
C MET A 123 0.78 -15.72 -1.18
N GLY A 124 2.11 -15.75 -1.01
CA GLY A 124 2.77 -15.66 0.28
C GLY A 124 2.48 -14.33 0.99
N LEU A 125 2.51 -13.21 0.26
CA LEU A 125 2.12 -11.90 0.80
C LEU A 125 0.68 -11.91 1.30
N LYS A 126 -0.28 -12.42 0.52
CA LYS A 126 -1.68 -12.54 0.93
C LYS A 126 -1.81 -13.33 2.24
N SER A 127 -1.22 -14.52 2.32
CA SER A 127 -1.27 -15.34 3.53
C SER A 127 -0.61 -14.66 4.73
N LYS A 128 0.48 -13.93 4.51
CA LYS A 128 1.16 -13.17 5.57
C LYS A 128 0.28 -12.04 6.10
N LEU A 129 -0.35 -11.27 5.21
CA LEU A 129 -1.27 -10.19 5.58
C LEU A 129 -2.48 -10.72 6.36
N GLN A 130 -3.10 -11.81 5.90
CA GLN A 130 -4.20 -12.46 6.62
C GLN A 130 -3.76 -12.91 8.03
N THR A 131 -2.57 -13.51 8.14
CA THR A 131 -2.02 -13.96 9.43
C THR A 131 -1.79 -12.78 10.38
N ILE A 132 -1.24 -11.67 9.88
CA ILE A 132 -1.03 -10.45 10.68
C ILE A 132 -2.35 -9.96 11.27
N MET A 133 -3.43 -9.94 10.49
CA MET A 133 -4.73 -9.47 10.97
C MET A 133 -5.42 -10.44 11.94
N MET A 134 -5.03 -11.71 11.96
CA MET A 134 -5.59 -12.74 12.86
C MET A 134 -4.74 -12.98 14.11
N ASN A 135 -3.50 -12.51 14.14
CA ASN A 135 -2.59 -12.76 15.24
C ASN A 135 -3.00 -12.01 16.52
N PRO A 136 -2.70 -12.57 17.70
CA PRO A 136 -2.82 -11.84 18.94
C PRO A 136 -1.66 -10.84 19.10
N TYR A 137 -1.96 -9.65 19.62
CA TYR A 137 -1.00 -8.60 19.92
C TYR A 137 -0.98 -8.25 21.41
N PRO A 138 0.17 -7.87 21.96
CA PRO A 138 0.29 -7.62 23.40
C PRO A 138 -0.51 -6.37 23.80
N THR A 139 -1.34 -6.52 24.81
CA THR A 139 -2.05 -5.43 25.48
C THR A 139 -2.03 -5.64 26.99
N VAL A 140 -2.31 -4.58 27.75
CA VAL A 140 -2.40 -4.65 29.22
C VAL A 140 -3.49 -5.60 29.73
N ARG A 141 -4.51 -5.90 28.92
CA ARG A 141 -5.59 -6.83 29.26
C ARG A 141 -5.32 -8.27 28.82
N GLY A 142 -4.21 -8.52 28.13
CA GLY A 142 -3.86 -9.85 27.65
C GLY A 142 -4.97 -10.49 26.81
N LYS A 143 -5.35 -11.73 27.13
CA LYS A 143 -6.31 -12.52 26.34
C LYS A 143 -7.71 -11.92 26.22
N GLU A 144 -8.08 -10.99 27.10
CA GLU A 144 -9.40 -10.33 27.02
C GLU A 144 -9.50 -9.34 25.86
N LEU A 145 -8.38 -8.74 25.46
CA LEU A 145 -8.33 -7.75 24.38
C LEU A 145 -6.95 -7.80 23.69
N ASN A 146 -6.65 -8.90 23.01
CA ASN A 146 -5.44 -9.06 22.21
C ASN A 146 -5.71 -9.36 20.74
N LEU A 147 -6.97 -9.48 20.32
CA LEU A 147 -7.36 -9.78 18.94
C LEU A 147 -8.19 -8.65 18.35
N LEU A 148 -7.98 -8.37 17.06
CA LEU A 148 -8.83 -7.46 16.30
C LEU A 148 -10.31 -7.87 16.30
N ALA A 149 -10.58 -9.18 16.30
CA ALA A 149 -11.93 -9.71 16.35
C ALA A 149 -12.69 -9.32 17.62
N GLN A 150 -11.98 -9.07 18.74
CA GLN A 150 -12.59 -8.66 20.02
C GLN A 150 -13.04 -7.19 20.01
N ILE A 151 -12.54 -6.40 19.06
CA ILE A 151 -12.91 -4.99 18.89
C ILE A 151 -13.74 -4.77 17.62
N GLY A 152 -14.37 -5.82 17.10
CA GLY A 152 -15.27 -5.72 15.94
C GLY A 152 -14.60 -5.77 14.57
N ILE A 153 -13.30 -6.07 14.48
CA ILE A 153 -12.58 -6.19 13.20
C ILE A 153 -12.26 -7.66 12.93
N SER A 154 -12.92 -8.29 11.96
CA SER A 154 -12.77 -9.72 11.71
C SER A 154 -12.83 -10.10 10.22
N MET A 155 -12.27 -11.27 9.92
CA MET A 155 -12.41 -11.91 8.60
C MET A 155 -13.69 -12.74 8.61
N GLY A 156 -14.80 -12.03 8.39
CA GLY A 156 -16.13 -12.60 8.42
C GLY A 156 -16.82 -12.43 9.77
N ALA A 157 -17.67 -11.41 9.90
CA ALA A 157 -18.66 -11.35 10.96
C ALA A 157 -19.71 -12.48 10.80
N ALA A 158 -20.53 -12.70 11.82
CA ALA A 158 -21.68 -13.61 11.73
C ALA A 158 -22.52 -13.25 10.48
N ASN A 159 -22.72 -14.21 9.57
CA ASN A 159 -23.39 -14.09 8.26
C ASN A 159 -22.55 -13.61 7.06
N SER A 160 -21.21 -13.60 7.16
CA SER A 160 -20.37 -13.25 6.02
C SER A 160 -20.42 -14.28 4.90
N ASN A 161 -20.35 -13.81 3.66
CA ASN A 161 -20.31 -14.67 2.49
C ASN A 161 -19.04 -15.54 2.55
N TRP A 162 -19.17 -16.83 2.27
CA TRP A 162 -18.05 -17.77 2.20
C TRP A 162 -16.94 -17.29 1.25
N ASN A 163 -17.32 -16.64 0.15
CA ASN A 163 -16.37 -16.07 -0.80
C ASN A 163 -15.53 -14.95 -0.17
N ASP A 164 -16.10 -14.18 0.75
CA ASP A 164 -15.37 -13.09 1.39
C ASP A 164 -14.35 -13.62 2.41
N ILE A 165 -14.75 -14.65 3.17
CA ILE A 165 -13.89 -15.35 4.11
C ILE A 165 -12.73 -16.02 3.37
N ARG A 166 -13.02 -16.73 2.26
CA ARG A 166 -11.98 -17.32 1.40
C ARG A 166 -11.09 -16.26 0.77
N GLY A 167 -11.66 -15.10 0.44
CA GLY A 167 -10.96 -13.95 -0.12
C GLY A 167 -9.99 -13.29 0.86
N GLY A 168 -10.22 -13.43 2.17
CA GLY A 168 -9.41 -12.81 3.21
C GLY A 168 -9.86 -11.42 3.64
N TYR A 169 -11.04 -10.98 3.18
CA TYR A 169 -11.49 -9.61 3.40
C TYR A 169 -11.89 -9.39 4.85
N LEU A 170 -11.57 -8.22 5.35
CA LEU A 170 -11.94 -7.77 6.68
C LEU A 170 -13.24 -6.98 6.64
N GLN A 171 -14.01 -7.14 7.71
CA GLN A 171 -15.17 -6.34 8.01
C GLN A 171 -14.96 -5.64 9.35
N ILE A 172 -15.53 -4.46 9.48
CA ILE A 172 -15.53 -3.70 10.73
C ILE A 172 -16.98 -3.47 11.15
N ASP A 173 -17.29 -3.90 12.37
CA ASP A 173 -18.45 -3.44 13.11
C ASP A 173 -18.06 -2.13 13.80
N GLU A 174 -18.40 -1.01 13.17
CA GLU A 174 -18.03 0.32 13.64
C GLU A 174 -18.61 0.62 15.02
N ASP A 175 -19.82 0.16 15.33
CA ASP A 175 -20.47 0.37 16.62
C ASP A 175 -19.69 -0.37 17.73
N THR A 176 -19.41 -1.66 17.50
CA THR A 176 -18.59 -2.46 18.43
C THR A 176 -17.18 -1.87 18.61
N PHE A 177 -16.56 -1.42 17.51
CA PHE A 177 -15.24 -0.79 17.56
C PHE A 177 -15.26 0.51 18.36
N VAL A 178 -16.22 1.40 18.09
CA VAL A 178 -16.35 2.69 18.80
C VAL A 178 -16.64 2.48 20.29
N GLU A 179 -17.49 1.51 20.63
CA GLU A 179 -17.74 1.14 22.03
C GLU A 179 -16.48 0.63 22.72
N ALA A 180 -15.75 -0.29 22.08
CA ALA A 180 -14.49 -0.79 22.60
C ALA A 180 -13.47 0.35 22.75
N PHE A 181 -13.42 1.29 21.80
CA PHE A 181 -12.48 2.40 21.83
C PHE A 181 -12.76 3.42 22.92
N ARG A 182 -14.03 3.70 23.20
CA ARG A 182 -14.42 4.54 24.34
C ARG A 182 -14.07 3.90 25.68
N ARG A 183 -14.22 2.57 25.80
CA ARG A 183 -13.97 1.83 27.05
C ARG A 183 -12.49 1.53 27.29
N TYR A 184 -11.75 1.18 26.25
CA TYR A 184 -10.38 0.65 26.32
C TYR A 184 -9.43 1.38 25.35
N PRO A 185 -9.27 2.70 25.51
CA PRO A 185 -8.54 3.52 24.54
C PRO A 185 -7.01 3.30 24.58
N GLN A 186 -6.47 2.72 25.66
CA GLN A 186 -5.03 2.39 25.74
C GLN A 186 -4.74 1.03 25.11
N GLU A 187 -5.63 0.07 25.32
CA GLU A 187 -5.55 -1.27 24.77
C GLU A 187 -5.66 -1.25 23.25
N ILE A 188 -6.59 -0.45 22.70
CA ILE A 188 -6.68 -0.27 21.25
C ILE A 188 -5.42 0.41 20.69
N LYS A 189 -4.86 1.39 21.39
CA LYS A 189 -3.56 1.95 21.00
C LYS A 189 -2.50 0.86 20.94
N GLN A 190 -2.37 0.02 21.97
CA GLN A 190 -1.39 -1.08 22.02
C GLN A 190 -1.62 -2.14 20.95
N LEU A 191 -2.88 -2.46 20.66
CA LEU A 191 -3.23 -3.46 19.65
C LEU A 191 -2.73 -3.06 18.25
N PHE A 192 -2.81 -1.76 17.92
CA PHE A 192 -2.32 -1.25 16.64
C PHE A 192 -0.82 -0.88 16.69
N GLY A 193 -0.33 -0.38 17.83
CA GLY A 193 1.05 0.03 18.03
C GLY A 193 1.42 0.00 19.51
N SER A 194 2.14 -1.05 19.92
CA SER A 194 2.66 -1.22 21.27
C SER A 194 4.17 -1.02 21.31
N ASP A 195 4.63 -0.49 22.42
CA ASP A 195 6.03 -0.48 22.82
C ASP A 195 6.26 -1.68 23.75
N SER A 196 7.05 -2.66 23.29
CA SER A 196 7.27 -3.91 24.00
C SER A 196 8.41 -3.85 25.02
N ASN A 197 9.30 -2.85 24.91
CA ASN A 197 10.51 -2.73 25.72
C ASN A 197 10.55 -1.45 26.59
N ASN A 198 9.49 -0.63 26.50
CA ASN A 198 9.24 0.60 27.22
C ASN A 198 10.24 1.73 26.91
N ASP A 199 10.80 1.76 25.69
CA ASP A 199 11.76 2.75 25.20
C ASP A 199 11.13 3.95 24.46
N VAL A 200 9.80 4.04 24.46
CA VAL A 200 8.98 5.07 23.78
C VAL A 200 8.93 4.88 22.25
N VAL A 201 9.53 3.82 21.70
CA VAL A 201 9.45 3.45 20.29
C VAL A 201 8.43 2.34 20.09
N ILE A 202 7.59 2.48 19.07
CA ILE A 202 6.64 1.43 18.69
C ILE A 202 7.42 0.35 17.94
N ASP A 203 7.41 -0.88 18.47
CA ASP A 203 8.14 -2.03 17.93
C ASP A 203 7.22 -3.24 17.66
N ASN A 204 5.93 -3.12 17.96
CA ASN A 204 4.94 -4.19 17.81
C ASN A 204 3.53 -3.60 17.61
N GLY A 205 2.54 -4.46 17.33
CA GLY A 205 1.17 -4.09 17.00
C GLY A 205 0.82 -4.34 15.53
N VAL A 206 -0.47 -4.41 15.23
CA VAL A 206 -0.97 -4.73 13.89
C VAL A 206 -0.41 -3.75 12.85
N ALA A 207 -0.50 -2.45 13.09
CA ALA A 207 -0.09 -1.45 12.12
C ALA A 207 1.43 -1.46 11.90
N TYR A 208 2.21 -1.65 12.96
CA TYR A 208 3.66 -1.78 12.87
C TYR A 208 4.08 -3.03 12.07
N VAL A 209 3.49 -4.18 12.38
CA VAL A 209 3.81 -5.43 11.69
C VAL A 209 3.35 -5.41 10.23
N LEU A 210 2.21 -4.78 9.93
CA LEU A 210 1.76 -4.54 8.56
C LEU A 210 2.77 -3.66 7.80
N ASP A 211 3.13 -2.49 8.35
CA ASP A 211 4.02 -1.52 7.71
C ASP A 211 5.40 -2.13 7.43
N THR A 212 6.00 -2.78 8.43
CA THR A 212 7.31 -3.44 8.28
C THR A 212 7.28 -4.57 7.25
N THR A 213 6.22 -5.38 7.25
CA THR A 213 6.03 -6.44 6.24
C THR A 213 5.90 -5.83 4.85
N LEU A 214 5.02 -4.85 4.67
CA LEU A 214 4.77 -4.22 3.37
C LEU A 214 6.01 -3.50 2.84
N LYS A 215 6.80 -2.85 3.69
CA LYS A 215 8.10 -2.26 3.30
C LYS A 215 9.07 -3.32 2.78
N GLY A 216 9.16 -4.47 3.42
CA GLY A 216 9.99 -5.59 2.95
C GLY A 216 9.61 -6.11 1.57
N TYR A 217 8.34 -5.97 1.17
CA TYR A 217 7.88 -6.34 -0.17
C TYR A 217 8.02 -5.22 -1.20
N SER A 218 7.68 -3.99 -0.81
CA SER A 218 7.52 -2.84 -1.70
C SER A 218 8.74 -1.94 -1.84
N ASP A 219 9.80 -2.16 -1.05
CA ASP A 219 11.04 -1.37 -1.18
C ASP A 219 11.55 -1.42 -2.63
N PRO A 220 11.73 -0.27 -3.30
CA PRO A 220 12.10 -0.26 -4.72
C PRO A 220 13.49 -0.83 -5.03
N ARG A 221 14.38 -0.95 -4.03
CA ARG A 221 15.78 -1.36 -4.21
C ARG A 221 16.04 -2.78 -3.71
N SER A 222 15.50 -3.11 -2.54
CA SER A 222 15.75 -4.39 -1.87
C SER A 222 14.48 -5.19 -1.58
N GLY A 223 13.31 -4.68 -1.99
CA GLY A 223 12.05 -5.35 -1.76
C GLY A 223 11.91 -6.63 -2.57
N ILE A 224 11.14 -7.58 -2.03
CA ILE A 224 10.91 -8.89 -2.66
C ILE A 224 10.29 -8.72 -4.06
N ILE A 225 9.36 -7.78 -4.23
CA ILE A 225 8.71 -7.54 -5.52
C ILE A 225 9.71 -6.98 -6.53
N ALA A 226 10.53 -6.00 -6.12
CA ALA A 226 11.57 -5.43 -6.98
C ALA A 226 12.59 -6.50 -7.44
N TYR A 227 12.98 -7.39 -6.53
CA TYR A 227 13.86 -8.52 -6.86
C TYR A 227 13.19 -9.51 -7.83
N HIS A 228 11.91 -9.84 -7.61
CA HIS A 228 11.14 -10.70 -8.51
C HIS A 228 11.07 -10.12 -9.93
N ILE A 229 10.76 -8.83 -10.07
CA ILE A 229 10.72 -8.13 -11.37
C ILE A 229 12.09 -8.26 -12.06
N LYS A 230 13.17 -7.90 -11.35
CA LYS A 230 14.53 -7.97 -11.90
C LYS A 230 14.93 -9.39 -12.35
N SER A 231 14.58 -10.40 -11.55
CA SER A 231 14.86 -11.80 -11.89
C SER A 231 14.07 -12.23 -13.12
N THR A 232 12.79 -11.86 -13.23
CA THR A 232 11.96 -12.13 -14.40
C THR A 232 12.49 -11.43 -15.64
N ASP A 233 12.88 -10.15 -15.55
CA ASP A 233 13.49 -9.40 -16.65
C ASP A 233 14.79 -10.05 -17.16
N THR A 234 15.58 -10.63 -16.26
CA THR A 234 16.80 -11.34 -16.62
C THR A 234 16.47 -12.63 -17.38
N LYS A 235 15.50 -13.42 -16.90
CA LYS A 235 15.03 -14.62 -17.60
C LYS A 235 14.46 -14.30 -18.97
N ILE A 236 13.72 -13.20 -19.11
CA ILE A 236 13.21 -12.74 -20.41
C ILE A 236 14.38 -12.51 -21.37
N LYS A 237 15.42 -11.79 -20.95
CA LYS A 237 16.60 -11.52 -21.79
C LYS A 237 17.37 -12.78 -22.17
N ASP A 238 17.55 -13.69 -21.22
CA ASP A 238 18.23 -14.97 -21.49
C ASP A 238 17.43 -15.79 -22.51
N GLN A 239 16.10 -15.80 -22.37
CA GLN A 239 15.21 -16.54 -23.27
C GLN A 239 15.07 -15.88 -24.65
N GLU A 240 15.12 -14.55 -24.74
CA GLU A 240 15.22 -13.82 -26.01
C GLU A 240 16.49 -14.20 -26.76
N LYS A 241 17.63 -14.30 -26.05
CA LYS A 241 18.88 -14.74 -26.63
C LYS A 241 18.82 -16.19 -27.11
N ASP A 242 18.25 -17.09 -26.31
CA ASP A 242 18.08 -18.49 -26.73
C ASP A 242 17.24 -18.57 -28.02
N ILE A 243 16.17 -17.79 -28.13
CA ILE A 243 15.34 -17.72 -29.35
C ILE A 243 16.16 -17.26 -30.56
N GLU A 244 17.02 -16.26 -30.40
CA GLU A 244 17.93 -15.79 -31.46
C GLU A 244 18.89 -16.90 -31.92
N ASP A 245 19.56 -17.57 -30.97
CA ASP A 245 20.50 -18.66 -31.26
C ASP A 245 19.79 -19.85 -31.96
N TRP A 246 18.56 -20.18 -31.55
CA TRP A 246 17.75 -21.21 -32.21
C TRP A 246 17.33 -20.83 -33.63
N ASN A 247 16.97 -19.57 -33.86
CA ASN A 247 16.63 -19.09 -35.19
C ASN A 247 17.83 -19.18 -36.14
N GLU A 248 19.03 -18.83 -35.67
CA GLU A 248 20.26 -18.99 -36.45
C GLU A 248 20.55 -20.48 -36.75
N HIS A 249 20.38 -21.35 -35.76
CA HIS A 249 20.58 -22.79 -35.94
C HIS A 249 19.62 -23.40 -36.98
N ILE A 250 18.35 -23.01 -36.96
CA ILE A 250 17.34 -23.46 -37.93
C ILE A 250 17.72 -23.02 -39.35
N GLU A 251 18.20 -21.78 -39.51
CA GLU A 251 18.64 -21.27 -40.81
C GLU A 251 19.85 -22.01 -41.36
N ASP A 252 20.85 -22.31 -40.52
CA ASP A 252 22.01 -23.07 -40.94
C ASP A 252 21.67 -24.53 -41.26
N TYR A 253 20.77 -25.14 -40.50
CA TYR A 253 20.24 -26.46 -40.81
C TYR A 253 19.51 -26.47 -42.16
N ARG A 254 18.69 -25.45 -42.44
CA ARG A 254 18.02 -25.27 -43.73
C ARG A 254 19.04 -25.19 -44.88
N LYS A 255 20.06 -24.33 -44.77
CA LYS A 255 21.12 -24.21 -45.80
C LYS A 255 21.86 -25.53 -46.03
N LYS A 256 22.15 -26.27 -44.96
CA LYS A 256 22.78 -27.59 -45.06
C LYS A 256 21.89 -28.57 -45.83
N LEU A 257 20.60 -28.62 -45.49
CA LEU A 257 19.64 -29.51 -46.16
C LEU A 257 19.50 -29.15 -47.65
N GLU A 258 19.45 -27.87 -48.00
CA GLU A 258 19.45 -27.40 -49.40
C GLU A 258 20.70 -27.85 -50.16
N ARG A 259 21.87 -27.77 -49.52
CA ARG A 259 23.14 -28.25 -50.09
C ARG A 259 23.12 -29.76 -50.30
N ASP A 260 22.70 -30.53 -49.30
CA ASP A 260 22.63 -32.00 -49.38
C ASP A 260 21.64 -32.45 -50.46
N PHE A 261 20.49 -31.77 -50.57
CA PHE A 261 19.50 -32.03 -51.62
C PHE A 261 20.04 -31.71 -53.02
N THR A 262 20.77 -30.61 -53.18
CA THR A 262 21.40 -30.24 -54.46
C THR A 262 22.44 -31.28 -54.89
N ILE A 263 23.27 -31.77 -53.97
CA ILE A 263 24.25 -32.84 -54.24
C ILE A 263 23.52 -34.13 -54.64
N MET A 264 22.47 -34.51 -53.90
CA MET A 264 21.66 -35.69 -54.22
C MET A 264 21.06 -35.61 -55.63
N GLN A 265 20.51 -34.45 -56.02
CA GLN A 265 19.99 -34.23 -57.37
C GLN A 265 21.07 -34.37 -58.45
N GLN A 266 22.28 -33.85 -58.21
CA GLN A 266 23.41 -34.03 -59.12
C GLN A 266 23.80 -35.49 -59.27
N SER A 267 23.92 -36.23 -58.16
CA SER A 267 24.22 -37.67 -58.19
C SER A 267 23.14 -38.48 -58.89
N LEU A 268 21.85 -38.15 -58.70
CA LEU A 268 20.75 -38.80 -59.43
C LEU A 268 20.83 -38.54 -60.93
N ASN A 269 21.12 -37.31 -61.35
CA ASN A 269 21.30 -36.98 -62.77
C ASN A 269 22.49 -37.75 -63.38
N GLU A 270 23.61 -37.87 -62.66
CA GLU A 270 24.76 -38.66 -63.10
C GLU A 270 24.43 -40.16 -63.22
N LEU A 271 23.70 -40.71 -62.23
CA LEU A 271 23.23 -42.09 -62.27
C LEU A 271 22.29 -42.34 -63.45
N GLU A 272 21.36 -41.43 -63.72
CA GLU A 272 20.44 -41.54 -64.87
C GLU A 272 21.22 -41.46 -66.20
N GLN A 273 22.22 -40.58 -66.30
CA GLN A 273 23.10 -40.52 -67.47
C GLN A 273 23.91 -41.81 -67.63
N ASN A 274 24.45 -42.36 -66.55
CA ASN A 274 25.18 -43.63 -66.57
C ASN A 274 24.28 -44.79 -66.96
N GLN A 275 23.05 -44.85 -66.45
CA GLN A 275 22.06 -45.85 -66.85
C GLN A 275 21.75 -45.75 -68.34
N LYS A 276 21.48 -44.54 -68.87
CA LYS A 276 21.26 -44.33 -70.31
C LYS A 276 22.46 -44.77 -71.15
N ARG A 277 23.70 -44.52 -70.69
CA ARG A 277 24.92 -44.99 -71.37
C ARG A 277 25.00 -46.52 -71.38
N LEU A 278 24.71 -47.17 -70.26
CA LEU A 278 24.69 -48.63 -70.14
C LEU A 278 23.59 -49.27 -71.00
N ASP A 279 22.40 -48.68 -71.03
CA ASP A 279 21.29 -49.15 -71.88
C ASP A 279 21.64 -49.03 -73.36
N ASN A 280 22.23 -47.90 -73.77
CA ASN A 280 22.70 -47.71 -75.15
C ASN A 280 23.81 -48.71 -75.53
N PHE A 281 24.76 -48.95 -74.62
CA PHE A 281 25.82 -49.95 -74.81
C PHE A 281 25.24 -51.37 -74.92
N SER A 282 24.35 -51.77 -74.01
CA SER A 282 23.67 -53.09 -74.05
C SER A 282 22.86 -53.29 -75.33
N ASN A 283 22.17 -52.26 -75.80
CA ASN A 283 21.42 -52.30 -77.05
C ASN A 283 22.31 -52.42 -78.30
N GLN A 284 23.56 -51.97 -78.25
CA GLN A 284 24.53 -52.23 -79.33
C GLN A 284 24.94 -53.71 -79.39
N PHE A 285 25.16 -54.37 -78.24
CA PHE A 285 25.52 -55.80 -78.21
C PHE A 285 24.36 -56.76 -78.54
N LYS A 286 23.10 -56.31 -78.46
CA LYS A 286 21.93 -57.11 -78.86
C LYS A 286 21.62 -57.06 -80.36
N LYS A 287 22.33 -56.23 -81.14
CA LYS A 287 22.12 -56.06 -82.59
C LYS A 287 23.16 -56.78 -83.46
N GLU A 288 24.10 -57.50 -82.86
CA GLU A 288 24.97 -58.50 -83.50
C GLU A 288 24.45 -59.91 -83.20
#